data_AF-A0A653BTV2-F1
#
_entry.id   AF-A0A653BTV2-F1
#
_cell.length_a   1.000
_cell.length_b   1.000
_cell.length_c   1.000
_cell.angle_alpha   90.00
_cell.angle_beta   90.00
_cell.angle_gamma   90.00
#
_symmetry.space_group_name_H-M   'P 1'
#
loop_
_entity.id
_entity.type
_entity.pdbx_description
1 polymer ?
#
loop_
_entity_poly.entity_id
_entity_poly.type
_entity_poly.pdbx_seq_one_letter_code
_entity_poly.pdbx_strand_id
1 'polypeptide(L)'
;MIAGARLSLRGRFFTKEDYHQLVYQALSFKTSNIILLKPAIMKPRILWSGKQILSTVIINTIPKGKGLINLTATSKIPAKAWQSEPSRHWMGGGTEFTNPNTMSEAEVLIRHGELLVGILDKSHYGATPYGLVHCMYELYGGPCATRFLSSLAKLFTRFLQQDSFTLGVRDILTVKRAD
;
A
#
# COMPACT_ATOMS: atom_id res chain seq x y z
N MET A 1 11.04 -3.00 -0.97
CA MET A 1 10.54 -2.21 -2.12
C MET A 1 9.47 -2.97 -2.90
N ILE A 2 9.78 -4.14 -3.48
CA ILE A 2 8.80 -4.93 -4.25
C ILE A 2 7.58 -5.38 -3.43
N ALA A 3 7.80 -5.74 -2.16
CA ALA A 3 6.73 -6.15 -1.24
C ALA A 3 5.68 -5.05 -1.05
N GLY A 4 6.09 -3.79 -0.86
CA GLY A 4 5.17 -2.67 -0.70
C GLY A 4 4.28 -2.49 -1.92
N ALA A 5 4.87 -2.49 -3.11
CA ALA A 5 4.13 -2.37 -4.36
C ALA A 5 3.17 -3.55 -4.58
N ARG A 6 3.63 -4.80 -4.42
CA ARG A 6 2.79 -5.99 -4.62
C ARG A 6 1.69 -6.11 -3.56
N LEU A 7 1.98 -5.82 -2.30
CA LEU A 7 1.01 -5.86 -1.21
C LEU A 7 -0.10 -4.84 -1.45
N SER A 8 0.27 -3.61 -1.79
CA SER A 8 -0.69 -2.52 -1.98
C SER A 8 -1.35 -2.52 -3.36
N LEU A 9 -0.99 -3.40 -4.29
CA LEU A 9 -1.55 -3.42 -5.64
C LEU A 9 -3.07 -3.67 -5.64
N ARG A 10 -3.80 -2.96 -6.50
CA ARG A 10 -5.24 -3.20 -6.72
C ARG A 10 -5.49 -4.64 -7.19
N GLY A 11 -6.60 -5.21 -6.72
CA GLY A 11 -6.98 -6.59 -7.04
C GLY A 11 -6.32 -7.63 -6.13
N ARG A 12 -5.43 -7.23 -5.21
CA ARG A 12 -4.87 -8.14 -4.21
C ARG A 12 -5.72 -8.16 -2.94
N PHE A 13 -6.21 -9.34 -2.62
CA PHE A 13 -7.12 -9.58 -1.49
C PHE A 13 -6.59 -10.70 -0.59
N PHE A 14 -6.91 -10.59 0.69
CA PHE A 14 -6.46 -11.47 1.76
C PHE A 14 -7.66 -11.98 2.55
N THR A 15 -7.59 -13.23 3.00
CA THR A 15 -8.61 -13.79 3.89
C THR A 15 -8.49 -13.15 5.28
N LYS A 16 -9.44 -13.46 6.16
CA LYS A 16 -9.43 -13.00 7.55
C LYS A 16 -8.16 -13.46 8.29
N GLU A 17 -7.75 -14.70 8.04
CA GLU A 17 -6.58 -15.34 8.65
C GLU A 17 -5.30 -14.62 8.22
N ASP A 18 -5.12 -14.41 6.91
CA ASP A 18 -3.97 -13.69 6.36
C ASP A 18 -3.91 -12.24 6.88
N TYR A 19 -5.05 -11.54 6.87
CA TYR A 19 -5.16 -10.17 7.38
C TYR A 19 -4.70 -10.09 8.84
N HIS A 20 -5.23 -10.95 9.73
CA HIS A 20 -4.84 -10.97 11.13
C HIS A 20 -3.37 -11.36 11.33
N GLN A 21 -2.88 -12.37 10.62
CA GLN A 21 -1.50 -12.83 10.71
C GLN A 21 -0.51 -11.72 10.32
N LEU A 22 -0.75 -11.05 9.19
CA LEU A 22 0.11 -9.99 8.67
C LEU A 22 0.10 -8.77 9.60
N VAL A 23 -1.07 -8.35 10.08
CA VAL A 23 -1.22 -7.23 11.01
C VAL A 23 -0.54 -7.51 12.34
N TYR A 24 -0.75 -8.71 12.90
CA TYR A 24 -0.14 -9.10 14.17
C TYR A 24 1.40 -9.11 14.08
N GLN A 25 1.95 -9.68 13.00
CA GLN A 25 3.38 -9.68 12.76
C GLN A 25 3.96 -8.25 12.65
N ALA A 26 3.25 -7.36 11.95
CA ALA A 26 3.66 -5.97 11.79
C ALA A 26 3.64 -5.21 13.13
N LEU A 27 2.65 -5.47 13.97
CA LEU A 27 2.40 -4.76 15.22
C LEU A 27 2.85 -5.53 16.47
N SER A 28 3.80 -6.46 16.33
CA SER A 28 4.24 -7.36 17.41
C SER A 28 4.76 -6.66 18.68
N PHE A 29 5.07 -5.37 18.62
CA PHE A 29 5.50 -4.57 19.76
C PHE A 29 4.33 -4.00 20.58
N LYS A 30 3.11 -4.05 20.05
CA LYS A 30 1.92 -3.45 20.66
C LYS A 30 1.33 -4.42 21.68
N THR A 31 1.25 -3.99 22.93
CA THR A 31 0.64 -4.76 24.03
C THR A 31 -0.84 -4.44 24.24
N SER A 32 -1.36 -3.42 23.53
CA SER A 32 -2.76 -3.01 23.61
C SER A 32 -3.57 -3.55 22.42
N ASN A 33 -4.90 -3.54 22.57
CA ASN A 33 -5.82 -3.96 21.52
C ASN A 33 -5.50 -3.28 20.18
N ILE A 34 -5.39 -4.11 19.13
CA ILE A 34 -5.22 -3.68 17.76
C ILE A 34 -6.58 -3.27 17.20
N ILE A 35 -6.66 -2.06 16.65
CA ILE A 35 -7.85 -1.56 15.95
C ILE A 35 -7.86 -2.18 14.55
N LEU A 36 -8.83 -3.02 14.25
CA LEU A 36 -8.96 -3.68 12.94
C LEU A 36 -9.98 -2.95 12.06
N LEU A 37 -9.79 -3.05 10.75
CA LEU A 37 -10.71 -2.49 9.75
C LEU A 37 -11.76 -3.51 9.31
N LYS A 38 -12.92 -2.99 8.90
CA LYS A 38 -13.95 -3.83 8.26
C LYS A 38 -13.45 -4.35 6.90
N PRO A 39 -13.88 -5.55 6.48
CA PRO A 39 -13.47 -6.13 5.20
C PRO A 39 -13.91 -5.25 4.01
N ALA A 40 -13.06 -5.16 2.97
CA ALA A 40 -13.39 -4.45 1.73
C ALA A 40 -14.49 -5.17 0.93
N ILE A 41 -14.50 -6.51 0.97
CA ILE A 41 -15.50 -7.34 0.32
C ILE A 41 -16.19 -8.18 1.39
N MET A 42 -17.51 -8.11 1.47
CA MET A 42 -18.31 -8.88 2.42
C MET A 42 -18.89 -10.17 1.80
N LYS A 43 -19.23 -10.14 0.52
CA LYS A 43 -19.80 -11.26 -0.24
C LYS A 43 -19.13 -11.34 -1.63
N PRO A 44 -18.97 -12.53 -2.23
CA PRO A 44 -19.37 -13.85 -1.72
C PRO A 44 -18.46 -14.40 -0.62
N ARG A 45 -17.26 -13.83 -0.46
CA ARG A 45 -16.31 -14.17 0.61
C ARG A 45 -15.83 -12.90 1.30
N ILE A 46 -15.53 -13.00 2.58
CA ILE A 46 -15.01 -11.90 3.38
C ILE A 46 -13.52 -11.71 3.07
N LEU A 47 -13.16 -10.56 2.50
CA LEU A 47 -11.79 -10.28 2.07
C LEU A 47 -11.36 -8.85 2.42
N TRP A 48 -10.08 -8.70 2.74
CA TRP A 48 -9.41 -7.42 2.95
C TRP A 48 -8.46 -7.11 1.81
N SER A 49 -8.33 -5.83 1.46
CA SER A 49 -7.30 -5.41 0.50
C SER A 49 -5.95 -5.24 1.19
N GLY A 50 -4.84 -5.34 0.45
CA GLY A 50 -3.53 -5.06 1.04
C GLY A 50 -3.35 -3.60 1.47
N LYS A 51 -4.09 -2.67 0.85
CA LYS A 51 -4.18 -1.27 1.31
C LYS A 51 -4.80 -1.17 2.71
N GLN A 52 -5.79 -2.02 3.05
CA GLN A 52 -6.37 -2.08 4.39
C GLN A 52 -5.38 -2.62 5.43
N ILE A 53 -4.51 -3.58 5.07
CA ILE A 53 -3.43 -4.05 5.96
C ILE A 53 -2.51 -2.89 6.33
N LEU A 54 -2.04 -2.14 5.32
CA LEU A 54 -1.18 -0.97 5.53
C LEU A 54 -1.88 0.12 6.37
N SER A 55 -3.15 0.39 6.07
CA SER A 55 -3.98 1.33 6.83
C SER A 55 -4.09 0.93 8.30
N THR A 56 -4.30 -0.36 8.56
CA THR A 56 -4.36 -0.91 9.92
C THR A 56 -3.04 -0.69 10.65
N VAL A 57 -1.91 -0.90 10.00
CA VAL A 57 -0.59 -0.64 10.58
C VAL A 57 -0.42 0.85 10.89
N ILE A 58 -0.73 1.74 9.94
CA ILE A 58 -0.64 3.21 10.12
C ILE A 58 -1.44 3.65 11.34
N ILE A 59 -2.74 3.31 11.38
CA ILE A 59 -3.65 3.71 12.46
C ILE A 59 -3.16 3.21 13.82
N ASN A 60 -2.64 1.99 13.90
CA ASN A 60 -2.21 1.40 15.16
C ASN A 60 -0.82 1.83 15.63
N THR A 61 0.01 2.39 14.74
CA THR A 61 1.29 2.97 15.12
C THR A 61 1.15 4.40 15.66
N ILE A 62 0.17 5.17 15.17
CA ILE A 62 -0.09 6.53 15.64
C ILE A 62 -0.52 6.50 17.13
N PRO A 63 0.07 7.35 18.01
CA PRO A 63 -0.30 7.41 19.42
C PRO A 63 -1.78 7.76 19.63
N LYS A 64 -2.39 7.18 20.67
CA LYS A 64 -3.77 7.51 21.06
C LYS A 64 -3.90 9.01 21.38
N GLY A 65 -5.01 9.61 20.99
CA GLY A 65 -5.30 11.03 21.21
C GLY A 65 -4.64 11.99 20.21
N LYS A 66 -3.90 11.48 19.22
CA LYS A 66 -3.39 12.28 18.08
C LYS A 66 -4.30 12.11 16.87
N GLY A 67 -4.45 13.17 16.08
CA GLY A 67 -5.16 13.12 14.80
C GLY A 67 -4.47 12.19 13.82
N LEU A 68 -5.23 11.42 13.05
CA LEU A 68 -4.71 10.50 12.04
C LEU A 68 -4.22 11.26 10.80
N ILE A 69 -3.20 10.73 10.14
CA ILE A 69 -2.50 11.41 9.04
C ILE A 69 -3.36 11.52 7.77
N ASN A 70 -3.25 12.67 7.10
CA ASN A 70 -3.70 12.87 5.73
C ASN A 70 -2.47 13.12 4.85
N LEU A 71 -2.36 12.44 3.72
CA LEU A 71 -1.24 12.58 2.78
C LEU A 71 -1.76 12.50 1.34
N THR A 72 -1.30 13.42 0.50
CA THR A 72 -1.42 13.34 -0.96
C THR A 72 0.00 13.27 -1.51
N ALA A 73 0.32 12.19 -2.19
CA ALA A 73 1.65 11.94 -2.74
C ALA A 73 1.56 11.23 -4.10
N THR A 74 2.70 11.02 -4.73
CA THR A 74 2.82 10.27 -5.98
C THR A 74 3.82 9.12 -5.82
N SER A 75 3.52 8.02 -6.50
CA SER A 75 4.45 6.89 -6.65
C SER A 75 5.41 7.15 -7.80
N LYS A 76 6.58 6.52 -7.77
CA LYS A 76 7.56 6.58 -8.85
C LYS A 76 7.14 5.80 -10.09
N ILE A 77 6.23 4.84 -9.96
CA ILE A 77 5.75 4.05 -11.09
C ILE A 77 4.62 4.84 -11.76
N PRO A 78 4.82 5.36 -12.99
CA PRO A 78 3.84 6.22 -13.64
C PRO A 78 2.56 5.45 -14.02
N ALA A 79 1.43 6.15 -14.14
CA ALA A 79 0.15 5.53 -14.46
C ALA A 79 0.20 4.66 -15.73
N LYS A 80 0.94 5.11 -16.75
CA LYS A 80 1.13 4.39 -18.03
C LYS A 80 1.76 3.00 -17.86
N ALA A 81 2.60 2.79 -16.84
CA ALA A 81 3.22 1.49 -16.60
C ALA A 81 2.22 0.43 -16.09
N TRP A 82 1.04 0.86 -15.63
CA TRP A 82 -0.04 -0.02 -15.16
C TRP A 82 -1.10 -0.28 -16.24
N GLN A 83 -0.95 0.30 -17.43
CA GLN A 83 -1.87 0.13 -18.55
C GLN A 83 -1.31 -0.89 -19.53
N SER A 84 -1.94 -2.07 -19.61
CA SER A 84 -1.61 -3.09 -20.61
C SER A 84 -2.39 -2.91 -21.91
N GLU A 85 -3.57 -2.31 -21.83
CA GLU A 85 -4.48 -2.09 -22.95
C GLU A 85 -4.98 -0.64 -22.95
N PRO A 86 -5.48 -0.12 -24.10
CA PRO A 86 -6.11 1.19 -24.15
C PRO A 86 -7.25 1.30 -23.14
N SER A 87 -7.43 2.50 -22.57
CA SER A 87 -8.51 2.73 -21.62
C SER A 87 -9.86 2.41 -22.25
N ARG A 88 -10.63 1.54 -21.58
CA ARG A 88 -12.02 1.27 -21.91
C ARG A 88 -12.82 2.58 -21.88
N HIS A 89 -13.72 2.76 -22.83
CA HIS A 89 -14.69 3.85 -22.79
C HIS A 89 -15.75 3.62 -21.69
N TRP A 90 -16.21 4.71 -21.08
CA TRP A 90 -17.11 4.68 -19.95
C TRP A 90 -18.52 4.32 -20.41
N MET A 91 -19.07 3.21 -19.89
CA MET A 91 -20.42 2.75 -20.28
C MET A 91 -21.55 3.46 -19.52
N GLY A 92 -21.26 4.09 -18.38
CA GLY A 92 -22.26 4.60 -17.44
C GLY A 92 -22.51 6.11 -17.48
N GLY A 93 -21.99 6.82 -18.49
CA GLY A 93 -21.88 8.28 -18.46
C GLY A 93 -20.87 8.78 -17.40
N GLY A 94 -20.55 10.07 -17.45
CA GLY A 94 -19.61 10.72 -16.54
C GLY A 94 -18.57 11.57 -17.26
N THR A 95 -17.82 12.35 -16.48
CA THR A 95 -16.71 13.15 -16.99
C THR A 95 -15.45 12.32 -16.97
N GLU A 96 -14.83 12.11 -18.14
CA GLU A 96 -13.55 11.40 -18.22
C GLU A 96 -12.48 12.15 -17.42
N PHE A 97 -11.60 11.39 -16.76
CA PHE A 97 -10.48 11.99 -16.03
C PHE A 97 -9.52 12.65 -17.02
N THR A 98 -9.28 13.95 -16.83
CA THR A 98 -8.30 14.69 -17.63
C THR A 98 -6.86 14.36 -17.24
N ASN A 99 -6.63 14.03 -15.97
CA ASN A 99 -5.32 13.64 -15.47
C ASN A 99 -5.21 12.10 -15.42
N PRO A 100 -4.26 11.49 -16.16
CA PRO A 100 -4.09 10.03 -16.17
C PRO A 100 -3.67 9.44 -14.82
N ASN A 101 -3.18 10.26 -13.89
CA ASN A 101 -2.82 9.81 -12.55
C ASN A 101 -4.03 9.69 -11.61
N THR A 102 -5.13 10.37 -11.88
CA THR A 102 -6.31 10.37 -11.01
C THR A 102 -6.88 8.96 -10.86
N MET A 103 -7.01 8.51 -9.61
CA MET A 103 -7.47 7.15 -9.27
C MET A 103 -6.63 6.02 -9.88
N SER A 104 -5.37 6.30 -10.23
CA SER A 104 -4.39 5.30 -10.70
C SER A 104 -3.56 4.75 -9.55
N GLU A 105 -2.74 3.73 -9.81
CA GLU A 105 -1.76 3.26 -8.82
C GLU A 105 -0.57 4.23 -8.64
N ALA A 106 -0.44 5.25 -9.49
CA ALA A 106 0.61 6.27 -9.42
C ALA A 106 0.28 7.43 -8.46
N GLU A 107 -0.99 7.63 -8.13
CA GLU A 107 -1.44 8.60 -7.13
C GLU A 107 -1.54 7.91 -5.77
N VAL A 108 -1.06 8.53 -4.69
CA VAL A 108 -1.16 7.98 -3.34
C VAL A 108 -1.97 8.91 -2.45
N LEU A 109 -3.11 8.41 -1.96
CA LEU A 109 -4.01 9.16 -1.07
C LEU A 109 -4.19 8.41 0.23
N ILE A 110 -3.79 9.05 1.33
CA ILE A 110 -4.08 8.60 2.69
C ILE A 110 -5.02 9.62 3.33
N ARG A 111 -6.15 9.16 3.86
CA ARG A 111 -7.11 10.01 4.59
C ARG A 111 -7.45 9.37 5.91
N HIS A 112 -7.34 10.15 6.99
CA HIS A 112 -7.55 9.67 8.35
C HIS A 112 -6.81 8.34 8.64
N GLY A 113 -5.56 8.22 8.18
CA GLY A 113 -4.75 7.00 8.36
C GLY A 113 -5.06 5.84 7.42
N GLU A 114 -6.09 5.94 6.57
CA GLU A 114 -6.44 4.91 5.60
C GLU A 114 -5.86 5.21 4.21
N LEU A 115 -5.13 4.24 3.64
CA LEU A 115 -4.61 4.26 2.27
C LEU A 115 -5.73 3.92 1.29
N LEU A 116 -6.26 4.93 0.62
CA LEU A 116 -7.41 4.81 -0.29
C LEU A 116 -6.99 4.51 -1.73
N VAL A 117 -5.95 5.20 -2.22
CA VAL A 117 -5.49 5.13 -3.61
C VAL A 117 -3.99 4.92 -3.64
N GLY A 118 -3.51 4.17 -4.65
CA GLY A 118 -2.09 4.05 -4.95
C GLY A 118 -1.36 2.87 -4.35
N ILE A 119 -0.13 2.69 -4.82
CA ILE A 119 0.83 1.77 -4.22
C ILE A 119 1.84 2.50 -3.35
N LEU A 120 2.36 1.81 -2.33
CA LEU A 120 3.50 2.29 -1.56
C LEU A 120 4.81 1.72 -2.12
N ASP A 121 5.71 2.61 -2.51
CA ASP A 121 7.03 2.31 -3.04
C ASP A 121 8.15 3.01 -2.22
N LYS A 122 9.34 3.11 -2.80
CA LYS A 122 10.50 3.76 -2.15
C LYS A 122 10.22 5.22 -1.74
N SER A 123 9.39 5.97 -2.46
CA SER A 123 9.17 7.40 -2.13
C SER A 123 8.41 7.56 -0.80
N HIS A 124 7.71 6.54 -0.35
CA HIS A 124 6.83 6.61 0.83
C HIS A 124 7.53 6.15 2.11
N TYR A 125 8.26 5.03 2.05
CA TYR A 125 8.91 4.44 3.24
C TYR A 125 10.43 4.31 3.11
N GLY A 126 11.02 4.78 2.02
CA GLY A 126 12.46 4.92 1.89
C GLY A 126 12.98 6.24 2.45
N ALA A 127 14.29 6.47 2.31
CA ALA A 127 14.91 7.76 2.60
C ALA A 127 14.52 8.77 1.51
N THR A 128 13.34 9.36 1.63
CA THR A 128 12.79 10.33 0.67
C THR A 128 12.08 11.45 1.44
N PRO A 129 12.44 12.73 1.21
CA PRO A 129 11.75 13.87 1.80
C PRO A 129 10.27 13.85 1.46
N TYR A 130 9.44 14.28 2.40
CA TYR A 130 7.97 14.33 2.26
C TYR A 130 7.30 12.97 1.97
N GLY A 131 8.03 11.86 2.12
CA GLY A 131 7.45 10.53 2.13
C GLY A 131 6.63 10.27 3.39
N LEU A 132 5.81 9.21 3.37
CA LEU A 132 4.96 8.81 4.49
C LEU A 132 5.75 8.68 5.81
N VAL A 133 6.91 8.02 5.81
CA VAL A 133 7.72 7.87 7.04
C VAL A 133 8.27 9.21 7.52
N HIS A 134 8.66 10.10 6.60
CA HIS A 134 9.09 11.45 6.92
C HIS A 134 7.94 12.26 7.54
N CYS A 135 6.74 12.23 6.96
CA CYS A 135 5.57 12.89 7.54
C CYS A 135 5.19 12.31 8.91
N MET A 136 5.33 11.01 9.12
CA MET A 136 5.12 10.38 10.42
C MET A 136 6.13 10.88 11.47
N TYR A 137 7.38 11.14 11.07
CA TYR A 137 8.39 11.73 11.94
C TYR A 137 8.02 13.17 12.33
N GLU A 138 7.66 14.00 11.37
CA GLU A 138 7.28 15.40 11.61
C GLU A 138 6.03 15.53 12.49
N LEU A 139 5.00 14.69 12.26
CA LEU A 139 3.73 14.79 12.97
C LEU A 139 3.71 14.12 14.34
N TYR A 140 4.45 13.02 14.52
CA TYR A 140 4.34 12.15 15.70
C TYR A 140 5.68 11.85 16.39
N GLY A 141 6.78 12.38 15.87
CA GLY A 141 8.12 12.26 16.42
C GLY A 141 8.87 10.98 16.04
N GLY A 142 10.18 11.01 16.27
CA GLY A 142 11.11 9.93 15.95
C GLY A 142 10.69 8.54 16.45
N PRO A 143 10.28 8.36 17.72
CA PRO A 143 9.86 7.05 18.22
C PRO A 143 8.68 6.45 17.44
N CYS A 144 7.73 7.25 17.00
CA CYS A 144 6.59 6.79 16.20
C CYS A 144 7.06 6.34 14.81
N ALA A 145 7.85 7.18 14.12
CA ALA A 145 8.37 6.89 12.79
C ALA A 145 9.26 5.64 12.77
N THR A 146 10.14 5.46 13.76
CA THR A 146 11.01 4.27 13.88
C THR A 146 10.20 3.00 14.11
N ARG A 147 9.15 3.06 14.95
CA ARG A 147 8.24 1.92 15.14
C ARG A 147 7.47 1.60 13.86
N PHE A 148 6.97 2.62 13.17
CA PHE A 148 6.25 2.47 11.91
C PHE A 148 7.12 1.80 10.84
N LEU A 149 8.35 2.28 10.66
CA LEU A 149 9.30 1.70 9.73
C LEU A 149 9.64 0.25 10.09
N SER A 150 9.82 -0.05 11.38
CA SER A 150 10.04 -1.41 11.88
C SER A 150 8.84 -2.32 11.62
N SER A 151 7.61 -1.81 11.76
CA SER A 151 6.38 -2.54 11.43
C SER A 151 6.27 -2.85 9.94
N LEU A 152 6.59 -1.89 9.07
CA LEU A 152 6.63 -2.11 7.63
C LEU A 152 7.66 -3.17 7.25
N ALA A 153 8.85 -3.14 7.87
CA ALA A 153 9.88 -4.15 7.62
C ALA A 153 9.39 -5.56 7.98
N LYS A 154 8.80 -5.75 9.16
CA LYS A 154 8.23 -7.03 9.59
C LYS A 154 7.09 -7.50 8.69
N LEU A 155 6.19 -6.58 8.32
CA LEU A 155 5.07 -6.85 7.42
C LEU A 155 5.56 -7.34 6.07
N PHE A 156 6.48 -6.61 5.45
CA PHE A 156 7.00 -6.92 4.13
C PHE A 156 7.80 -8.22 4.11
N THR A 157 8.60 -8.49 5.16
CA THR A 157 9.31 -9.76 5.29
C THR A 157 8.34 -10.92 5.39
N ARG A 158 7.30 -10.82 6.24
CA ARG A 158 6.30 -11.89 6.36
C ARG A 158 5.49 -12.08 5.09
N PHE A 159 5.10 -10.99 4.44
CA PHE A 159 4.42 -11.04 3.16
C PHE A 159 5.26 -11.77 2.12
N LEU A 160 6.55 -11.48 1.98
CA LEU A 160 7.42 -12.16 1.01
C LEU A 160 7.68 -13.63 1.34
N GLN A 161 7.59 -14.03 2.61
CA GLN A 161 7.66 -15.44 3.01
C GLN A 161 6.43 -16.24 2.56
N GLN A 162 5.25 -15.59 2.49
CA GLN A 162 4.04 -16.21 1.94
C GLN A 162 3.99 -16.09 0.42
N ASP A 163 4.38 -14.92 -0.10
CA ASP A 163 4.32 -14.53 -1.49
C ASP A 163 5.71 -14.16 -2.02
N SER A 164 6.43 -15.18 -2.46
CA SER A 164 7.78 -15.04 -3.00
C SER A 164 7.84 -14.17 -4.25
N PHE A 165 9.02 -13.65 -4.54
CA PHE A 165 9.35 -12.92 -5.76
C PHE A 165 10.64 -13.50 -6.36
N THR A 166 10.70 -13.62 -7.69
CA THR A 166 11.84 -14.18 -8.41
C THR A 166 12.06 -13.41 -9.71
N LEU A 167 13.25 -13.57 -10.30
CA LEU A 167 13.63 -13.06 -11.61
C LEU A 167 14.29 -14.21 -12.37
N GLY A 168 13.76 -14.55 -13.54
CA GLY A 168 14.27 -15.62 -14.40
C GLY A 168 14.82 -15.10 -15.73
N VAL A 169 15.39 -16.01 -16.52
CA VAL A 169 15.93 -15.66 -17.85
C VAL A 169 14.86 -15.04 -18.76
N ARG A 170 13.60 -15.48 -18.67
CA ARG A 170 12.51 -14.93 -19.48
C ARG A 170 12.26 -13.44 -19.25
N ASP A 171 12.56 -12.93 -18.06
CA ASP A 171 12.35 -11.52 -17.71
C ASP A 171 13.40 -10.58 -18.34
N ILE A 172 14.50 -11.14 -18.86
CA ILE A 172 15.60 -10.39 -19.52
C ILE A 172 15.62 -10.59 -21.05
N LEU A 173 14.79 -11.47 -21.60
CA LEU A 173 14.72 -11.68 -23.05
C LEU A 173 13.97 -10.54 -23.74
N THR A 174 14.54 -10.02 -24.81
CA THR A 174 13.89 -9.06 -25.70
C THR A 174 12.86 -9.77 -26.59
N VAL A 175 11.85 -9.03 -27.02
CA VAL A 175 10.91 -9.51 -28.05
C VAL A 175 11.52 -9.29 -29.42
N LYS A 176 11.33 -10.23 -30.36
CA LYS A 176 11.89 -10.17 -31.73
C LYS A 176 11.61 -8.87 -32.50
N ARG A 177 10.56 -8.13 -32.14
CA ARG A 177 10.20 -6.84 -32.76
C ARG A 177 11.14 -5.69 -32.35
N ALA A 178 11.95 -5.90 -31.32
CA ALA A 178 12.88 -4.91 -30.76
C ALA A 178 14.33 -5.10 -31.23
N ASP A 179 14.61 -6.14 -32.02
CA ASP A 179 15.90 -6.35 -32.71
C ASP A 179 15.91 -5.66 -34.08
#